data_AF-A0A2N0QJ47-F1
#
_entry.id   AF-A0A2N0QJ47-F1
#
_cell.length_a   1.000
_cell.length_b   1.000
_cell.length_c   1.000
_cell.angle_alpha   90.00
_cell.angle_beta   90.00
_cell.angle_gamma   90.00
#
_symmetry.space_group_name_H-M   'P 1'
#
loop_
_entity.id
_entity.type
_entity.pdbx_description
1 polymer ?
#
loop_
_entity_poly.entity_id
_entity_poly.type
_entity_poly.pdbx_seq_one_letter_code
_entity_poly.pdbx_strand_id
1 'polypeptide(L)' 'QAYQNLFDDLFRCVEKDIGETFNFHHIHGKGLGCVLADQHKGQALGLGQFLNSRYSHLTPIEHLQHIYKLCQVHYKR' A
#
# COMPACT_ATOMS: atom_id res chain seq x y z
N GLN A 1 8.91 -5.27 8.98
CA GLN A 1 7.90 -5.58 10.02
C GLN A 1 7.20 -4.33 10.54
N ALA A 2 7.88 -3.34 11.14
CA ALA A 2 7.20 -2.13 11.67
C ALA A 2 6.29 -1.42 10.65
N TYR A 3 6.76 -1.20 9.42
CA TYR A 3 5.93 -0.59 8.36
C TYR A 3 4.81 -1.49 7.85
N GLN A 4 5.00 -2.82 7.84
CA GLN A 4 3.94 -3.74 7.46
C GLN A 4 2.78 -3.65 8.48
N ASN A 5 3.11 -3.74 9.77
CA ASN A 5 2.14 -3.60 10.85
C ASN A 5 1.42 -2.26 10.79
N LEU A 6 2.13 -1.18 10.45
CA LEU A 6 1.52 0.14 10.23
C LEU A 6 0.44 0.11 9.14
N PHE A 7 0.71 -0.52 8.00
CA PHE A 7 -0.29 -0.64 6.93
C PHE A 7 -1.43 -1.58 7.33
N ASP A 8 -1.14 -2.69 8.01
CA ASP A 8 -2.17 -3.59 8.55
C ASP A 8 -3.12 -2.84 9.49
N ASP A 9 -2.58 -2.09 10.47
CA ASP A 9 -3.37 -1.32 11.43
C ASP A 9 -4.16 -0.21 10.75
N LEU A 10 -3.54 0.51 9.80
CA LEU A 10 -4.20 1.57 9.03
C LEU A 10 -5.41 1.04 8.27
N PHE A 11 -5.23 0.02 7.44
CA PHE A 11 -6.32 -0.50 6.61
C PHE A 11 -7.35 -1.24 7.45
N ARG A 12 -6.96 -1.90 8.55
CA ARG A 12 -7.92 -2.46 9.51
C ARG A 12 -8.79 -1.37 10.16
N CYS A 13 -8.22 -0.22 10.49
CA CYS A 13 -8.98 0.92 11.01
C CYS A 13 -9.99 1.42 9.96
N VAL A 14 -9.53 1.63 8.72
CA VAL A 14 -10.39 2.08 7.62
C VAL A 14 -11.52 1.09 7.37
N GLU A 15 -11.23 -0.21 7.29
CA GLU A 15 -12.22 -1.27 7.07
C GLU A 15 -13.27 -1.31 8.19
N LYS A 16 -12.85 -1.09 9.43
CA LYS A 16 -13.76 -0.98 10.57
C LYS A 16 -14.68 0.23 10.44
N ASP A 17 -14.17 1.37 9.97
CA ASP A 17 -14.94 2.61 9.85
C ASP A 17 -15.96 2.56 8.70
N ILE A 18 -15.62 1.90 7.59
CA ILE A 18 -16.52 1.76 6.43
C ILE A 18 -17.44 0.53 6.53
N GLY A 19 -17.14 -0.43 7.40
CA GLY A 19 -17.92 -1.65 7.58
C GLY A 19 -17.78 -2.68 6.46
N GLU A 20 -16.79 -2.53 5.58
CA GLU A 20 -16.50 -3.44 4.46
C GLU A 20 -15.00 -3.56 4.21
N THR A 21 -14.60 -4.56 3.42
CA THR A 21 -13.21 -4.77 3.01
C THR A 21 -12.74 -3.64 2.08
N PHE A 22 -11.56 -3.10 2.37
CA PHE A 22 -11.01 -2.00 1.59
C PHE A 22 -10.48 -2.51 0.25
N ASN A 23 -10.87 -1.85 -0.85
CA ASN A 23 -10.49 -2.26 -2.19
C ASN A 23 -9.29 -1.46 -2.72
N PHE A 24 -8.35 -2.18 -3.33
CA PHE A 24 -7.25 -1.62 -4.11
C PHE A 24 -7.56 -1.72 -5.61
N HIS A 25 -7.36 -0.62 -6.35
CA HIS A 25 -7.77 -0.53 -7.75
C HIS A 25 -7.06 -1.56 -8.64
N HIS A 26 -5.77 -1.79 -8.44
CA HIS A 26 -5.00 -2.76 -9.24
C HIS A 26 -5.38 -4.23 -8.97
N ILE A 27 -6.15 -4.49 -7.91
CA ILE A 27 -6.65 -5.84 -7.58
C ILE A 27 -8.13 -5.98 -7.99
N HIS A 28 -8.95 -4.96 -7.74
CA HIS A 28 -10.42 -5.06 -7.85
C HIS A 28 -11.05 -4.15 -8.90
N GLY A 29 -10.26 -3.34 -9.63
CA GLY A 29 -10.75 -2.33 -10.56
C GLY A 29 -11.42 -1.11 -9.90
N LYS A 30 -11.45 -1.04 -8.57
CA LYS A 30 -12.04 0.07 -7.78
C LYS A 30 -11.27 0.31 -6.49
N GLY A 31 -11.47 1.48 -5.88
CA GLY A 31 -10.84 1.87 -4.61
C GLY A 31 -9.51 2.61 -4.79
N LEU A 32 -8.56 2.39 -3.89
CA LEU A 32 -7.32 3.19 -3.86
C LEU A 32 -6.44 2.92 -5.08
N GLY A 33 -6.14 3.97 -5.85
CA GLY A 33 -5.35 3.90 -7.08
C GLY A 33 -3.84 4.03 -6.88
N CYS A 34 -3.38 4.83 -5.90
CA CYS A 34 -1.96 4.96 -5.61
C CYS A 34 -1.68 5.52 -4.21
N VAL A 35 -0.49 5.25 -3.70
CA VAL A 35 0.12 5.84 -2.51
C VAL A 35 1.30 6.70 -2.95
N LEU A 36 1.28 7.99 -2.61
CA LEU A 36 2.41 8.90 -2.83
C LEU A 36 3.33 8.86 -1.62
N ALA A 37 4.63 8.62 -1.82
CA ALA A 37 5.61 8.50 -0.74
C ALA A 37 6.97 9.12 -1.09
N ASP A 38 7.77 9.42 -0.07
CA ASP A 38 9.03 10.18 -0.14
C ASP A 38 10.28 9.30 -0.40
N GLN A 39 10.13 8.19 -1.13
CA GLN A 39 11.18 7.20 -1.42
C GLN A 39 11.82 6.54 -0.18
N HIS A 40 11.20 6.65 1.00
CA HIS A 40 11.69 5.92 2.17
C HIS A 40 11.59 4.40 1.94
N LYS A 41 12.75 3.73 1.79
CA LYS A 41 12.83 2.29 1.44
C LYS A 41 11.98 1.40 2.35
N GLY A 42 11.92 1.72 3.64
CA GLY A 42 11.13 0.96 4.61
C GLY A 42 9.62 1.02 4.37
N GLN A 43 9.11 2.15 3.84
CA GLN A 43 7.69 2.31 3.53
C GLN A 43 7.31 1.47 2.31
N ALA A 44 8.11 1.55 1.24
CA ALA A 44 7.88 0.74 0.05
C ALA A 44 7.90 -0.77 0.39
N LEU A 45 8.91 -1.21 1.14
CA LEU A 45 9.01 -2.61 1.57
C LEU A 45 7.79 -3.02 2.42
N GLY A 46 7.40 -2.19 3.40
CA GLY A 46 6.25 -2.48 4.26
C GLY A 46 4.93 -2.55 3.49
N LEU A 47 4.70 -1.64 2.54
CA LEU A 47 3.50 -1.64 1.69
C LEU A 47 3.45 -2.88 0.80
N GLY A 48 4.58 -3.25 0.18
CA GLY A 48 4.67 -4.45 -0.65
C GLY A 48 4.41 -5.73 0.15
N GLN A 49 4.96 -5.83 1.36
CA GLN A 49 4.74 -6.97 2.27
C GLN A 49 3.27 -7.06 2.73
N PHE A 50 2.67 -5.93 3.09
CA PHE A 50 1.26 -5.83 3.45
C PHE A 50 0.33 -6.27 2.31
N LEU A 51 0.58 -5.81 1.09
CA LEU A 51 -0.26 -6.19 -0.05
C LEU A 51 -0.09 -7.67 -0.39
N ASN A 52 1.14 -8.19 -0.38
CA ASN A 52 1.41 -9.58 -0.67
C ASN A 52 0.83 -10.54 0.39
N SER A 53 0.74 -10.14 1.66
CA SER A 53 0.10 -10.96 2.69
C SER A 53 -1.40 -11.11 2.47
N ARG A 54 -2.07 -10.10 1.91
CA ARG A 54 -3.51 -10.13 1.57
C ARG A 54 -3.78 -10.71 0.18
N TYR A 55 -2.85 -10.54 -0.76
CA TYR A 55 -3.00 -10.87 -2.18
C TYR A 55 -1.76 -11.60 -2.70
N SER A 56 -1.57 -12.85 -2.27
CA SER A 56 -0.36 -13.65 -2.53
C SER A 56 -0.14 -14.06 -3.99
N HIS A 57 -1.06 -13.73 -4.89
CA HIS A 57 -0.95 -14.01 -6.33
C HIS A 57 -0.01 -13.03 -7.07
N LEU A 58 0.39 -11.93 -6.43
CA LEU A 58 1.42 -11.01 -6.91
C LEU A 58 2.54 -10.89 -5.87
N THR A 59 3.78 -10.72 -6.33
CA THR A 59 4.92 -10.42 -5.48
C THR A 59 4.83 -9.01 -4.88
N PRO A 60 5.53 -8.73 -3.77
CA PRO A 60 5.63 -7.37 -3.22
C PRO A 60 6.05 -6.31 -4.25
N ILE A 61 6.94 -6.68 -5.18
CA ILE A 61 7.45 -5.76 -6.19
C ILE A 61 6.38 -5.46 -7.25
N GLU A 62 5.66 -6.48 -7.72
CA GLU A 62 4.56 -6.30 -8.68
C GLU A 62 3.47 -5.40 -8.09
N HIS A 63 3.10 -5.58 -6.82
CA HIS A 63 2.18 -4.67 -6.14
C HIS A 63 2.66 -3.22 -6.16
N LEU A 64 3.94 -2.98 -5.83
CA LEU A 64 4.50 -1.63 -5.80
C LEU A 64 4.52 -0.97 -7.17
N GLN A 65 4.73 -1.71 -8.26
CA GLN A 65 4.68 -1.17 -9.62
C GLN A 65 3.32 -0.55 -9.97
N HIS A 66 2.23 -1.09 -9.40
CA HIS A 66 0.88 -0.59 -9.67
C HIS A 66 0.47 0.57 -8.77
N ILE A 67 0.86 0.54 -7.49
CA ILE A 67 0.28 1.44 -6.48
C ILE A 67 1.26 2.50 -5.95
N TYR A 68 2.57 2.26 -5.97
CA TYR A 68 3.53 3.13 -5.31
C TYR A 68 4.06 4.21 -6.27
N LYS A 69 3.90 5.48 -5.90
CA LYS A 69 4.39 6.62 -6.67
C LYS A 69 5.27 7.53 -5.81
N LEU A 70 6.35 8.03 -6.39
CA LEU A 70 7.27 8.92 -5.68
C LEU A 70 6.73 10.35 -5.65
N CYS A 71 6.68 10.93 -4.46
CA CYS A 71 6.37 12.34 -4.26
C CYS A 71 7.58 13.20 -4.66
N GLN A 72 7.53 13.75 -5.88
CA GLN A 72 8.61 14.60 -6.42
C GLN A 72 8.86 15.88 -5.61
N VAL A 73 7.82 16.40 -4.94
CA VAL A 73 7.89 17.64 -4.15
C VAL A 73 8.79 17.46 -2.92
N HIS A 74 8.70 16.31 -2.23
CA HIS A 74 9.56 16.00 -1.09
C HIS A 74 10.90 15.38 -1.51
N TYR A 75 10.94 14.69 -2.65
CA TYR A 75 12.16 14.06 -3.16
C TYR A 75 13.25 15.06 -3.56
N LYS A 76 12.87 16.22 -4.13
CA LYS A 76 13.81 17.24 -4.64
C LYS A 76 14.15 18.35 -3.63
N ARG A 77 14.01 18.09 -2.32
CA ARG A 77 14.41 19.06 -1.31
C ARG A 77 15.93 19.24 -1.27
#